data_AF-A0A952L7Z0-F1
#
_entry.id   AF-A0A952L7Z0-F1
#
_cell.length_a   1.000
_cell.length_b   1.000
_cell.length_c   1.000
_cell.angle_alpha   90.00
_cell.angle_beta   90.00
_cell.angle_gamma   90.00
#
_symmetry.space_group_name_H-M   'P 1'
#
loop_
_entity.id
_entity.type
_entity.pdbx_description
1 polymer ?
#
loop_
_entity_poly.entity_id
_entity_poly.type
_entity_poly.pdbx_seq_one_letter_code
_entity_poly.pdbx_strand_id
1 'polypeptide(L)' 'MLIAGATVPAALWYWAADQTWAEPLPGGGIRVGITALGLKASGEIYMCRPKPVGSEVEQGRSLGVVELA' A
#
# COMPACT_ATOMS: atom_id res chain seq x y z
N MET A 1 14.84 -2.56 6.36
CA MET A 1 15.28 -1.70 7.48
C MET A 1 14.16 -1.56 8.49
N LEU A 2 14.47 -1.18 9.74
CA LEU A 2 13.48 -0.92 10.78
C LEU A 2 13.41 0.60 11.01
N ILE A 3 12.23 1.20 10.88
CA ILE A 3 12.00 2.63 11.12
C ILE A 3 10.84 2.77 12.09
N ALA A 4 11.04 3.46 13.22
CA ALA A 4 10.03 3.65 14.26
C ALA A 4 9.34 2.34 14.70
N GLY A 5 10.08 1.22 14.70
CA GLY A 5 9.56 -0.11 15.02
C GLY A 5 8.67 -0.75 13.93
N ALA A 6 8.61 -0.16 12.74
CA ALA A 6 7.95 -0.73 11.56
C ALA A 6 8.97 -1.24 10.54
N THR A 7 8.72 -2.41 9.97
CA THR A 7 9.56 -2.98 8.92
C THR A 7 9.35 -2.24 7.61
N VAL A 8 10.44 -1.81 6.99
CA VAL A 8 10.48 -1.15 5.68
C VAL A 8 11.42 -1.95 4.76
N PRO A 9 10.91 -2.92 3.98
CA PRO A 9 11.72 -3.71 3.06
C PRO A 9 12.38 -2.85 1.97
N ALA A 10 13.67 -3.06 1.69
CA ALA A 10 14.40 -2.24 0.71
C ALA A 10 14.05 -2.53 -0.75
N ALA A 11 13.43 -3.69 -1.03
CA ALA A 11 13.07 -4.10 -2.39
C ALA A 11 11.79 -3.44 -2.92
N LEU A 12 11.10 -2.64 -2.09
CA LEU A 12 9.84 -1.99 -2.45
C LEU A 12 10.07 -0.54 -2.85
N TRP A 13 9.25 -0.03 -3.75
CA TRP A 13 9.15 1.39 -4.05
C TRP A 13 8.15 2.04 -3.11
N TYR A 14 8.51 3.17 -2.50
CA TYR A 14 7.67 3.82 -1.50
C TYR A 14 7.12 5.15 -2.00
N TRP A 15 5.85 5.38 -1.74
CA TRP A 15 5.21 6.68 -1.87
C TRP A 15 4.84 7.17 -0.47
N ALA A 16 5.77 7.88 0.15
CA ALA A 16 5.67 8.27 1.56
C ALA A 16 4.51 9.24 1.84
N ALA A 17 4.12 10.06 0.85
CA ALA A 17 3.05 11.04 1.01
C ALA A 17 1.71 10.39 1.42
N ASP A 18 1.37 9.25 0.80
CA ASP A 18 0.13 8.50 1.12
C ASP A 18 0.41 7.18 1.85
N GLN A 19 1.61 7.00 2.38
CA GLN A 19 2.02 5.79 3.09
C GLN A 19 1.76 4.49 2.31
N THR A 20 2.03 4.48 1.01
CA THR A 20 1.88 3.30 0.14
C THR A 20 3.22 2.78 -0.37
N TRP A 21 3.22 1.54 -0.85
CA TRP A 21 4.35 0.92 -1.54
C TRP A 21 3.91 0.16 -2.79
N ALA A 22 4.87 -0.07 -3.69
CA ALA A 22 4.73 -0.89 -4.88
C ALA A 22 5.87 -1.92 -4.97
N GLU A 23 5.53 -3.14 -5.38
CA GLU A 23 6.43 -4.25 -5.66
C GLU A 23 6.26 -4.66 -7.13
N PRO A 24 7.29 -4.49 -7.96
CA PRO A 24 7.30 -5.03 -9.31
C PRO A 24 7.35 -6.56 -9.25
N LEU A 25 6.47 -7.20 -10.02
CA LEU A 25 6.41 -8.66 -10.12
C LEU A 25 6.97 -9.12 -11.47
N PRO A 26 7.45 -10.37 -11.56
CA PRO A 26 7.73 -11.00 -12.84
C PRO A 26 6.50 -10.93 -13.77
N GLY A 27 6.72 -10.63 -15.05
CA GLY A 27 5.63 -10.48 -16.03
C GLY A 27 5.01 -9.08 -16.11
N GLY A 28 5.61 -8.08 -15.43
CA GLY A 28 5.23 -6.67 -15.58
C GLY A 28 4.04 -6.23 -14.73
N GLY A 29 3.49 -7.13 -13.91
CA GLY A 29 2.49 -6.77 -12.91
C GLY A 29 3.12 -5.99 -11.75
N ILE A 30 2.34 -5.13 -11.11
CA ILE A 30 2.73 -4.41 -9.90
C ILE A 30 1.79 -4.80 -8.77
N ARG A 31 2.34 -5.24 -7.63
CA ARG A 31 1.59 -5.37 -6.38
C ARG A 31 1.72 -4.08 -5.60
N VAL A 32 0.64 -3.60 -5.00
CA VAL A 32 0.63 -2.40 -4.18
C VAL A 32 0.08 -2.70 -2.79
N GLY A 33 0.41 -1.85 -1.82
CA GLY A 33 -0.15 -1.92 -0.48
C GLY A 33 0.13 -0.65 0.32
N ILE A 34 -0.27 -0.67 1.59
CA ILE A 34 0.05 0.38 2.57
C ILE A 34 1.27 -0.03 3.40
N THR A 35 2.06 0.96 3.82
CA THR A 35 3.27 0.73 4.62
C THR A 35 2.92 0.29 6.04
N ALA A 36 3.80 -0.49 6.66
CA ALA A 36 3.67 -0.87 8.06
C ALA A 36 3.71 0.36 9.00
N LEU A 37 4.41 1.42 8.60
CA LEU A 37 4.43 2.70 9.33
C LEU A 37 3.06 3.37 9.28
N GLY A 38 2.48 3.50 8.07
CA GLY A 38 1.13 4.02 7.88
C GLY A 38 0.09 3.25 8.68
N LEU A 39 0.16 1.91 8.63
CA LEU A 39 -0.72 1.05 9.42
C LEU A 39 -0.56 1.28 10.93
N LYS A 40 0.68 1.31 11.44
CA LYS A 40 0.96 1.54 12.86
C LYS A 40 0.41 2.89 13.35
N ALA A 41 0.44 3.93 12.52
CA ALA A 41 -0.13 5.23 12.83
C ALA A 41 -1.67 5.27 12.78
N SER A 42 -2.27 4.28 12.13
CA SER A 42 -3.67 4.27 11.69
C SER A 42 -4.57 3.36 12.52
N GLY A 43 -4.03 2.35 13.20
CA GLY A 43 -4.80 1.36 13.96
C GLY A 43 -4.95 0.03 13.23
N GLU A 44 -5.93 -0.79 13.64
CA GLU A 44 -6.17 -2.10 13.03
C GLU A 44 -7.07 -1.97 11.80
N ILE A 45 -6.73 -2.68 10.72
CA ILE A 45 -7.58 -2.75 9.52
C ILE A 45 -8.79 -3.60 9.84
N TYR A 46 -10.00 -3.06 9.66
CA TYR A 46 -11.22 -3.87 9.73
C TYR A 46 -11.87 -4.09 8.36
N MET A 47 -11.56 -3.27 7.35
CA MET A 47 -12.16 -3.41 6.03
C MET A 47 -11.20 -2.93 4.93
N CYS A 48 -11.20 -3.65 3.81
CA CYS A 48 -10.57 -3.23 2.55
C CYS A 48 -11.52 -3.47 1.38
N ARG A 49 -11.78 -2.43 0.58
CA ARG A 49 -12.62 -2.44 -0.62
C ARG A 49 -11.79 -1.96 -1.81
N PRO A 50 -11.08 -2.85 -2.52
CA PRO A 50 -10.35 -2.50 -3.74
C PRO A 50 -11.31 -2.30 -4.92
N LYS A 51 -10.84 -1.64 -5.98
CA LYS A 51 -11.52 -1.61 -7.29
C LYS A 51 -11.68 -3.03 -7.87
N PRO A 52 -12.74 -3.30 -8.65
CA PRO A 52 -12.91 -4.57 -9.36
C PRO A 52 -11.74 -4.89 -10.28
N VAL A 53 -11.44 -6.18 -10.47
CA VAL A 53 -10.45 -6.64 -11.46
C VAL A 53 -10.86 -6.16 -12.86
N GLY A 54 -9.88 -5.69 -13.64
CA GLY A 54 -10.09 -5.12 -14.98
C GLY A 54 -10.44 -3.63 -14.97
N SER A 55 -10.57 -3.01 -13.80
CA SER A 55 -10.74 -1.56 -13.71
C SER A 55 -9.49 -0.82 -14.20
N GLU A 56 -9.71 0.27 -14.93
CA GLU A 56 -8.64 1.22 -15.23
C GLU A 56 -8.21 1.97 -13.95
N VAL A 57 -6.91 2.20 -13.87
CA VAL A 57 -6.26 2.87 -12.74
C VAL A 57 -5.36 3.98 -13.26
N GLU A 58 -5.25 5.05 -12.49
CA GLU A 58 -4.48 6.24 -12.83
C GLU A 58 -3.59 6.59 -11.64
N GLN A 59 -2.38 7.04 -11.90
CA GLN A 59 -1.43 7.44 -10.86
C GLN A 59 -2.02 8.57 -10.00
N GLY A 60 -1.86 8.45 -8.68
CA GLY A 60 -2.37 9.44 -7.73
C GLY A 60 -3.89 9.41 -7.53
N ARG A 61 -4.60 8.46 -8.16
CA ARG A 61 -6.04 8.23 -7.92
C ARG A 61 -6.24 6.99 -7.05
N SER A 62 -7.39 6.95 -6.37
CA SER A 62 -7.71 5.83 -5.48
C SER A 62 -7.79 4.49 -6.23
N LEU A 63 -7.17 3.47 -5.64
CA LEU A 63 -7.27 2.06 -6.01
C LEU A 63 -8.28 1.28 -5.17
N GLY A 64 -8.73 1.88 -4.06
CA GLY A 64 -9.57 1.25 -3.06
C GLY A 64 -9.65 2.07 -1.78
N VAL A 65 -10.44 1.56 -0.84
CA VAL A 65 -10.59 2.13 0.50
C VAL A 65 -10.15 1.09 1.52
N VAL A 66 -9.39 1.52 2.52
CA VAL A 66 -9.11 0.75 3.74
C VAL A 66 -9.69 1.55 4.90
N GLU A 67 -10.49 0.90 5.74
CA GLU A 67 -11.04 1.51 6.96
C GLU A 67 -10.42 0.85 8.19
N LEU A 68 -10.25 1.67 9.24
CA LEU A 68 -9.49 1.37 10.44
C LEU A 68 -10.40 1.51 11.66
N ALA A 69 -10.24 0.60 12.64
CA ALA A 69 -11.07 0.52 13.84
C ALA A 69 -10.56 1.43 14.97
#